data_AF-A0A929HUK6-F1
#
_entry.id   AF-A0A929HUK6-F1
#
_cell.length_a   1.000
_cell.length_b   1.000
_cell.length_c   1.000
_cell.angle_alpha   90.00
_cell.angle_beta   90.00
_cell.angle_gamma   90.00
#
_symmetry.space_group_name_H-M   'P 1'
#
loop_
_entity.id
_entity.type
_entity.pdbx_description
1 polymer ?
#
loop_
_entity_poly.entity_id
_entity_poly.type
_entity_poly.pdbx_seq_one_letter_code
_entity_poly.pdbx_strand_id
1 'polypeptide(L)'
;MAKKKDLRQMAMFFTLLVIVFPSVCFASDMGDLDMDIEISTTSLHEWMPSVTYNPVENEFLVLWHTTGVREEGGENMYSLHAQRISPDGKLLEEAFSPLTSVGPGRRLLPKAAHNIFTNQYMVTFCMEQAGTGWDPFVTLIESDGTILSGPIVLSEQPTNANHAFIAFNSIRREYLVAYNDSRNGEHDIFGVILNEEGSVVKEDFAICIAEGEQQNPVVYYNPKNDTYLLNWEDFRHVSTWTEPGDIYGMLLDGKGNVLVKDIPMVDDFGNEDEGGQWLNNIAYNPVKNEFLVSWMDTRPSMENVGIVGRIIKQNGVPAGPDFTLVDDAPGAQFWHQSLYLQERNMYCAVWQDGRNDDPDVDLMNPTNSDIYGKLLSPAGKPIGSEFPICTEENNQKYTVVAYSPLMDRLLIAWRNEVDEEVIEEGGSGHIIESGGNIMGKIYGVPSFLTARVIEQGSGIPVEDVWGMVMGPGFPYLKKTNIGGWFNIAERSQLKGKYLVIVYKPGYQIAIKFVDYTDEPLQVTIEMSKWW
;
A
#
# COMPACT_ATOMS: atom_id res chain seq x y z
N MET A 1 -45.50 -17.32 26.51
CA MET A 1 -45.50 -15.84 26.58
C MET A 1 -44.37 -15.24 27.44
N ALA A 2 -43.69 -15.98 28.32
CA ALA A 2 -42.60 -15.46 29.15
C ALA A 2 -41.28 -15.14 28.40
N LYS A 3 -40.90 -15.92 27.37
CA LYS A 3 -39.64 -15.71 26.61
C LYS A 3 -39.55 -14.43 25.77
N LYS A 4 -40.68 -13.77 25.44
CA LYS A 4 -40.67 -12.51 24.65
C LYS A 4 -40.44 -11.26 25.51
N LYS A 5 -40.55 -11.36 26.83
CA LYS A 5 -40.41 -10.23 27.75
C LYS A 5 -38.94 -9.98 28.12
N ASP A 6 -38.15 -11.05 28.27
CA ASP A 6 -36.71 -10.95 28.54
C ASP A 6 -35.90 -10.37 27.37
N LEU A 7 -36.25 -10.71 26.12
CA LEU A 7 -35.58 -10.15 24.94
C LEU A 7 -35.78 -8.63 24.83
N ARG A 8 -36.93 -8.11 25.28
CA ARG A 8 -37.22 -6.65 25.27
C ARG A 8 -36.53 -5.91 26.43
N GLN A 9 -36.34 -6.56 27.58
CA GLN A 9 -35.59 -5.97 28.69
C GLN A 9 -34.07 -5.98 28.45
N MET A 10 -33.52 -7.02 27.79
CA MET A 10 -32.13 -6.99 27.33
C MET A 10 -31.92 -5.95 26.22
N ALA A 11 -32.81 -5.86 25.23
CA ALA A 11 -32.73 -4.81 24.20
C ALA A 11 -32.81 -3.39 24.80
N MET A 12 -33.60 -3.19 25.87
CA MET A 12 -33.63 -1.92 26.61
C MET A 12 -32.32 -1.62 27.36
N PHE A 13 -31.63 -2.64 27.90
CA PHE A 13 -30.30 -2.46 28.50
C PHE A 13 -29.24 -2.08 27.46
N PHE A 14 -29.38 -2.57 26.22
CA PHE A 14 -28.53 -2.17 25.08
C PHE A 14 -28.81 -0.74 24.58
N THR A 15 -29.93 -0.12 24.95
CA THR A 15 -30.30 1.22 24.47
C THR A 15 -29.74 2.35 25.34
N LEU A 16 -29.18 2.07 26.53
CA LEU A 16 -28.82 3.10 27.52
C LEU A 16 -27.32 3.40 27.67
N LEU A 17 -26.47 2.90 26.77
CA LEU A 17 -25.03 3.20 26.79
C LEU A 17 -24.52 3.58 25.40
N VAL A 18 -25.08 4.64 24.83
CA VAL A 18 -24.54 5.28 23.62
C VAL A 18 -24.14 6.69 24.00
N ILE A 19 -22.99 6.81 24.67
CA ILE A 19 -22.22 8.05 24.63
C ILE A 19 -21.13 7.82 23.59
N VAL A 20 -21.49 8.05 22.32
CA VAL A 20 -20.49 8.27 21.27
C VAL A 20 -19.96 9.66 21.53
N PHE A 21 -18.75 9.77 22.07
CA PHE A 21 -17.98 11.00 21.93
C PHE A 21 -17.35 10.97 20.54
N PRO A 22 -17.77 11.81 19.59
CA PRO A 22 -16.88 12.19 18.51
C PRO A 22 -15.87 13.16 19.14
N SER A 23 -14.87 12.63 19.85
CA SER A 23 -13.63 13.38 19.99
C SER A 23 -12.92 13.27 18.65
N VAL A 24 -13.43 13.98 17.64
CA VAL A 24 -12.63 14.36 16.47
C VAL A 24 -11.75 15.53 16.96
N CYS A 25 -10.86 15.22 17.89
CA CYS A 25 -9.62 15.96 17.94
C CYS A 25 -8.90 15.43 16.70
N PHE A 26 -8.64 16.30 15.72
CA PHE A 26 -7.69 15.96 14.67
C PHE A 26 -6.36 15.75 15.38
N ALA A 27 -6.04 14.49 15.70
CA ALA A 27 -4.70 14.17 16.16
C ALA A 27 -3.76 14.60 15.03
N SER A 28 -2.82 15.47 15.35
CA SER A 28 -1.77 15.92 14.43
C SER A 28 -0.68 14.87 14.25
N ASP A 29 -0.84 13.71 14.89
CA ASP A 29 0.05 12.55 14.86
C ASP A 29 -0.76 11.25 14.68
N MET A 30 -0.05 10.14 14.44
CA MET A 30 -0.65 8.81 14.34
C MET A 30 -0.82 8.12 15.70
N GLY A 31 -0.29 8.68 16.79
CA GLY A 31 -0.21 8.10 18.12
C GLY A 31 1.23 7.80 18.55
N ASP A 32 1.38 7.18 19.72
CA ASP A 32 2.67 6.96 20.38
C ASP A 32 3.32 5.59 20.03
N LEU A 33 2.70 4.76 19.19
CA LEU A 33 3.33 3.52 18.74
C LEU A 33 4.31 3.86 17.63
N ASP A 34 5.57 3.59 17.90
CA ASP A 34 6.70 3.74 16.99
C ASP A 34 7.66 2.57 17.23
N MET A 35 7.73 1.64 16.28
CA MET A 35 8.49 0.40 16.42
C MET A 35 9.20 0.05 15.12
N ASP A 36 10.52 0.03 15.16
CA ASP A 36 11.36 -0.43 14.06
C ASP A 36 11.32 -1.95 13.88
N ILE A 37 11.44 -2.37 12.62
CA ILE A 37 11.43 -3.76 12.18
C ILE A 37 12.58 -3.94 11.18
N GLU A 38 13.42 -4.94 11.44
CA GLU A 38 14.30 -5.49 10.42
C GLU A 38 13.50 -6.52 9.62
N ILE A 39 13.17 -6.22 8.36
CA ILE A 39 12.34 -7.13 7.53
C ILE A 39 13.24 -8.12 6.80
N SER A 40 14.33 -7.65 6.20
CA SER A 40 15.35 -8.50 5.58
C SER A 40 16.72 -7.85 5.65
N THR A 41 17.67 -8.54 6.27
CA THR A 41 19.06 -8.09 6.48
C THR A 41 20.06 -9.14 5.96
N THR A 42 19.76 -9.73 4.81
CA THR A 42 20.59 -10.78 4.22
C THR A 42 21.89 -10.19 3.64
N SER A 43 22.85 -11.06 3.30
CA SER A 43 24.06 -10.65 2.59
C SER A 43 23.83 -10.41 1.09
N LEU A 44 22.59 -10.47 0.61
CA LEU A 44 22.22 -10.17 -0.77
C LEU A 44 21.73 -8.72 -0.84
N HIS A 45 21.73 -8.14 -2.03
CA HIS A 45 21.22 -6.79 -2.23
C HIS A 45 19.70 -6.84 -2.23
N GLU A 46 19.05 -6.27 -1.21
CA GLU A 46 17.60 -6.18 -1.14
C GLU A 46 17.08 -4.90 -1.80
N TRP A 47 16.01 -4.99 -2.58
CA TRP A 47 15.56 -3.88 -3.42
C TRP A 47 14.04 -3.64 -3.43
N MET A 48 13.71 -2.35 -3.43
CA MET A 48 12.41 -1.78 -3.79
C MET A 48 11.23 -2.52 -3.14
N PRO A 49 11.00 -2.31 -1.83
CA PRO A 49 9.91 -2.96 -1.15
C PRO A 49 8.55 -2.52 -1.74
N SER A 50 7.57 -3.40 -1.65
CA SER A 50 6.15 -3.12 -1.86
C SER A 50 5.38 -3.70 -0.70
N VAL A 51 4.27 -3.08 -0.30
CA VAL A 51 3.48 -3.52 0.86
C VAL A 51 1.99 -3.52 0.56
N THR A 52 1.28 -4.51 1.08
CA THR A 52 -0.19 -4.58 1.04
C THR A 52 -0.74 -5.09 2.38
N TYR A 53 -1.98 -4.72 2.72
CA TYR A 53 -2.64 -5.14 3.96
C TYR A 53 -3.72 -6.18 3.68
N ASN A 54 -3.70 -7.27 4.45
CA ASN A 54 -4.71 -8.31 4.44
C ASN A 54 -5.67 -8.15 5.64
N PRO A 55 -6.92 -7.69 5.41
CA PRO A 55 -7.90 -7.49 6.48
C PRO A 55 -8.52 -8.79 7.01
N VAL A 56 -8.35 -9.92 6.32
CA VAL A 56 -8.90 -11.23 6.72
C VAL A 56 -8.03 -11.86 7.81
N GLU A 57 -6.72 -11.87 7.60
CA GLU A 57 -5.75 -12.37 8.60
C GLU A 57 -5.23 -11.29 9.54
N ASN A 58 -5.53 -10.01 9.25
CA ASN A 58 -5.03 -8.86 9.99
C ASN A 58 -3.49 -8.87 10.03
N GLU A 59 -2.87 -8.80 8.87
CA GLU A 59 -1.42 -8.79 8.68
C GLU A 59 -1.07 -7.99 7.42
N PHE A 60 0.21 -7.63 7.29
CA PHE A 60 0.78 -7.04 6.09
C PHE A 60 1.60 -8.08 5.33
N LEU A 61 1.66 -7.95 4.02
CA LEU A 61 2.60 -8.65 3.16
C LEU A 61 3.57 -7.62 2.58
N VAL A 62 4.87 -7.76 2.88
CA VAL A 62 5.95 -6.98 2.28
C VAL A 62 6.65 -7.83 1.25
N LEU A 63 6.84 -7.29 0.03
CA LEU A 63 7.49 -7.93 -1.10
C LEU A 63 8.74 -7.14 -1.47
N TRP A 64 9.77 -7.83 -1.95
CA TRP A 64 10.98 -7.20 -2.47
C TRP A 64 11.70 -8.16 -3.41
N HIS A 65 12.77 -7.70 -4.06
CA HIS A 65 13.65 -8.57 -4.82
C HIS A 65 15.08 -8.52 -4.29
N THR A 66 15.80 -9.64 -4.42
CA THR A 66 17.24 -9.69 -4.15
C THR A 66 18.04 -9.75 -5.44
N THR A 67 19.20 -9.12 -5.47
CA THR A 67 20.27 -9.39 -6.44
C THR A 67 21.55 -9.80 -5.69
N GLY A 68 22.44 -10.55 -6.34
CA GLY A 68 23.74 -10.89 -5.79
C GLY A 68 24.31 -12.21 -6.30
N VAL A 69 25.64 -12.30 -6.29
CA VAL A 69 26.38 -13.52 -6.57
C VAL A 69 26.29 -14.46 -5.37
N ARG A 70 25.84 -15.70 -5.58
CA ARG A 70 25.61 -16.68 -4.49
C ARG A 70 26.77 -17.66 -4.25
N GLU A 71 27.65 -17.80 -5.24
CA GLU A 71 28.84 -18.66 -5.19
C GLU A 71 30.02 -17.89 -5.80
N GLU A 72 31.23 -18.03 -5.24
CA GLU A 72 32.41 -17.30 -5.71
C GLU A 72 32.68 -17.53 -7.21
N GLY A 73 32.78 -16.44 -7.98
CA GLY A 73 32.94 -16.48 -9.44
C GLY A 73 31.69 -16.90 -10.21
N GLY A 74 30.54 -17.03 -9.53
CA GLY A 74 29.24 -17.26 -10.14
C GLY A 74 28.64 -16.00 -10.78
N GLU A 75 27.57 -16.19 -11.54
CA GLU A 75 26.79 -15.09 -12.11
C GLU A 75 25.89 -14.42 -11.07
N ASN A 76 25.45 -13.20 -11.35
CA ASN A 76 24.51 -12.47 -10.51
C ASN A 76 23.13 -13.15 -10.55
N MET A 77 22.54 -13.40 -9.39
CA MET A 77 21.29 -14.15 -9.25
C MET A 77 20.17 -13.29 -8.68
N TYR A 78 18.98 -13.43 -9.24
CA TYR A 78 17.80 -12.69 -8.83
C TYR A 78 16.81 -13.61 -8.10
N SER A 79 16.07 -13.08 -7.13
CA SER A 79 14.87 -13.71 -6.59
C SER A 79 13.86 -12.69 -6.09
N LEU A 80 12.60 -13.11 -5.99
CA LEU A 80 11.55 -12.35 -5.32
C LEU A 80 11.36 -12.94 -3.93
N HIS A 81 10.96 -12.11 -2.98
CA HIS A 81 10.69 -12.51 -1.61
C HIS A 81 9.46 -11.82 -1.07
N ALA A 82 8.91 -12.41 -0.03
CA ALA A 82 7.73 -11.97 0.67
C ALA A 82 7.86 -12.28 2.16
N GLN A 83 7.46 -11.34 3.01
CA GLN A 83 7.39 -11.52 4.45
C GLN A 83 6.01 -11.09 4.95
N ARG A 84 5.37 -11.98 5.71
CA ARG A 84 4.15 -11.67 6.44
C ARG A 84 4.52 -10.98 7.75
N ILE A 85 3.83 -9.90 8.08
CA ILE A 85 4.12 -9.08 9.26
C ILE A 85 2.82 -8.79 9.99
N SER A 86 2.75 -9.14 11.26
CA SER A 86 1.60 -8.79 12.10
C SER A 86 1.52 -7.27 12.30
N PRO A 87 0.34 -6.71 12.61
CA PRO A 87 0.20 -5.27 12.82
C PRO A 87 0.87 -4.76 14.10
N ASP A 88 1.34 -5.66 14.96
CA ASP A 88 2.18 -5.38 16.13
C ASP A 88 3.69 -5.45 15.78
N GLY A 89 4.05 -5.58 14.49
CA GLY A 89 5.43 -5.54 14.00
C GLY A 89 6.20 -6.86 14.08
N LYS A 90 5.56 -7.95 14.50
CA LYS A 90 6.20 -9.28 14.50
C LYS A 90 6.23 -9.88 13.10
N LEU A 91 7.40 -10.34 12.66
CA LEU A 91 7.54 -11.20 11.49
C LEU A 91 6.81 -12.53 11.74
N LEU A 92 5.93 -12.90 10.83
CA LEU A 92 5.13 -14.11 10.90
C LEU A 92 5.76 -15.16 10.00
N GLU A 93 6.28 -16.22 10.63
CA GLU A 93 7.03 -17.28 9.94
C GLU A 93 8.26 -16.70 9.20
N GLU A 94 9.00 -17.57 8.50
CA GLU A 94 10.15 -17.16 7.70
C GLU A 94 9.70 -16.51 6.38
N ALA A 95 10.53 -15.64 5.83
CA ALA A 95 10.32 -15.09 4.49
C ALA A 95 10.25 -16.22 3.45
N PHE A 96 9.38 -16.06 2.46
CA PHE A 96 9.18 -17.03 1.39
C PHE A 96 9.33 -16.37 0.02
N SER A 97 9.57 -17.15 -1.02
CA SER A 97 9.63 -16.64 -2.39
C SER A 97 8.30 -16.88 -3.11
N PRO A 98 7.68 -15.85 -3.71
CA PRO A 98 6.49 -16.00 -4.56
C PRO A 98 6.83 -16.66 -5.92
N LEU A 99 8.08 -17.10 -6.12
CA LEU A 99 8.54 -17.89 -7.24
C LEU A 99 9.39 -19.07 -6.77
N THR A 100 9.36 -20.20 -7.47
CA THR A 100 10.05 -21.42 -7.00
C THR A 100 11.54 -21.47 -7.32
N SER A 101 12.08 -20.66 -8.25
CA SER A 101 13.43 -20.89 -8.79
C SER A 101 14.28 -19.61 -8.92
N VAL A 102 15.28 -19.43 -8.05
CA VAL A 102 16.40 -18.46 -8.22
C VAL A 102 17.13 -18.71 -9.56
N GLY A 103 17.73 -17.68 -10.15
CA GLY A 103 18.29 -17.74 -11.51
C GLY A 103 18.83 -16.39 -12.00
N PRO A 104 19.63 -16.40 -13.08
CA PRO A 104 20.31 -15.22 -13.60
C PRO A 104 19.41 -14.23 -14.32
N GLY A 105 18.25 -14.69 -14.81
CA GLY A 105 17.26 -13.80 -15.43
C GLY A 105 16.69 -12.82 -14.41
N ARG A 106 16.73 -11.53 -14.74
CA ARG A 106 16.20 -10.46 -13.88
C ARG A 106 14.74 -10.74 -13.54
N ARG A 107 14.38 -10.53 -12.28
CA ARG A 107 12.99 -10.55 -11.82
C ARG A 107 12.77 -9.47 -10.76
N LEU A 108 12.05 -8.43 -11.10
CA LEU A 108 12.07 -7.18 -10.32
C LEU A 108 10.66 -6.66 -10.09
N LEU A 109 10.60 -5.64 -9.22
CA LEU A 109 9.41 -4.81 -8.96
C LEU A 109 8.15 -5.61 -8.56
N PRO A 110 8.23 -6.55 -7.60
CA PRO A 110 7.04 -7.29 -7.19
C PRO A 110 6.01 -6.35 -6.54
N LYS A 111 4.75 -6.47 -6.96
CA LYS A 111 3.60 -5.80 -6.33
C LYS A 111 2.47 -6.80 -6.14
N ALA A 112 1.65 -6.63 -5.10
CA ALA A 112 0.52 -7.53 -4.84
C ALA A 112 -0.80 -6.80 -4.64
N ALA A 113 -1.87 -7.42 -5.14
CA ALA A 113 -3.24 -7.10 -4.79
C ALA A 113 -3.86 -8.27 -4.03
N HIS A 114 -4.48 -7.99 -2.88
CA HIS A 114 -5.18 -8.98 -2.05
C HIS A 114 -6.63 -9.13 -2.50
N ASN A 115 -7.07 -10.37 -2.71
CA ASN A 115 -8.48 -10.72 -2.91
C ASN A 115 -9.08 -11.12 -1.56
N ILE A 116 -9.88 -10.20 -1.01
CA ILE A 116 -10.55 -10.37 0.28
C ILE A 116 -11.56 -11.54 0.34
N PHE A 117 -12.01 -12.06 -0.80
CA PHE A 117 -13.01 -13.14 -0.84
C PHE A 117 -12.39 -14.53 -0.81
N THR A 118 -11.21 -14.69 -1.41
CA THR A 118 -10.47 -15.97 -1.42
C THR A 118 -9.31 -15.97 -0.43
N ASN A 119 -8.97 -14.82 0.16
CA ASN A 119 -7.81 -14.61 1.01
C ASN A 119 -6.47 -14.90 0.31
N GLN A 120 -6.41 -14.65 -0.99
CA GLN A 120 -5.23 -14.88 -1.83
C GLN A 120 -4.62 -13.56 -2.27
N TYR A 121 -3.36 -13.59 -2.68
CA TYR A 121 -2.71 -12.47 -3.34
C TYR A 121 -2.39 -12.84 -4.79
N MET A 122 -2.67 -11.92 -5.71
CA MET A 122 -2.05 -11.95 -7.02
C MET A 122 -0.85 -11.01 -7.01
N VAL A 123 0.34 -11.57 -7.27
CA VAL A 123 1.62 -10.89 -7.27
C VAL A 123 2.05 -10.66 -8.72
N THR A 124 2.21 -9.41 -9.14
CA THR A 124 2.79 -9.02 -10.43
C THR A 124 4.28 -8.74 -10.28
N PHE A 125 5.07 -9.01 -11.32
CA PHE A 125 6.51 -8.74 -11.39
C PHE A 125 6.95 -8.76 -12.86
N CYS A 126 8.10 -8.16 -13.17
CA CYS A 126 8.71 -8.29 -14.51
C CYS A 126 9.77 -9.37 -14.48
N MET A 127 9.86 -10.21 -15.53
CA MET A 127 10.95 -11.16 -15.72
C MET A 127 11.61 -11.00 -17.07
N GLU A 128 12.93 -11.19 -17.10
CA GLU A 128 13.68 -11.30 -18.34
C GLU A 128 13.37 -12.60 -19.08
N GLN A 129 13.16 -12.51 -20.38
CA GLN A 129 12.79 -13.60 -21.28
C GLN A 129 13.66 -13.59 -22.53
N ALA A 130 14.07 -14.78 -22.96
CA ALA A 130 14.90 -14.95 -24.14
C ALA A 130 14.11 -14.56 -25.41
N GLY A 131 14.52 -13.47 -26.06
CA GLY A 131 14.00 -13.02 -27.36
C GLY A 131 12.96 -11.90 -27.30
N THR A 132 12.35 -11.66 -26.14
CA THR A 132 11.40 -10.55 -25.92
C THR A 132 12.04 -9.42 -25.12
N GLY A 133 12.96 -9.74 -24.21
CA GLY A 133 13.55 -8.77 -23.30
C GLY A 133 12.92 -8.92 -21.92
N TRP A 134 11.98 -8.04 -21.58
CA TRP A 134 11.34 -8.00 -20.26
C TRP A 134 9.85 -8.16 -20.43
N ASP A 135 9.25 -9.16 -19.79
CA ASP A 135 7.80 -9.36 -19.87
C ASP A 135 7.16 -9.30 -18.47
N PRO A 136 5.91 -8.83 -18.37
CA PRO A 136 5.21 -8.77 -17.10
C PRO A 136 4.49 -10.10 -16.85
N PHE A 137 4.56 -10.58 -15.61
CA PHE A 137 3.98 -11.85 -15.17
C PHE A 137 3.17 -11.66 -13.90
N VAL A 138 2.29 -12.63 -13.63
CA VAL A 138 1.65 -12.79 -12.32
C VAL A 138 1.83 -14.20 -11.75
N THR A 139 1.84 -14.28 -10.43
CA THR A 139 1.69 -15.52 -9.66
C THR A 139 0.55 -15.34 -8.66
N LEU A 140 -0.29 -16.36 -8.51
CA LEU A 140 -1.31 -16.44 -7.48
C LEU A 140 -0.75 -17.21 -6.27
N ILE A 141 -0.83 -16.62 -5.09
CA ILE A 141 -0.39 -17.21 -3.83
C ILE A 141 -1.54 -17.17 -2.80
N GLU A 142 -1.57 -18.18 -1.94
CA GLU A 142 -2.45 -18.22 -0.76
C GLU A 142 -1.93 -17.27 0.33
N SER A 143 -2.78 -16.91 1.32
CA SER A 143 -2.36 -16.00 2.39
C SER A 143 -1.14 -16.47 3.19
N ASP A 144 -0.91 -17.78 3.25
CA ASP A 144 0.22 -18.39 3.96
C ASP A 144 1.52 -18.43 3.12
N GLY A 145 1.48 -17.95 1.88
CA GLY A 145 2.62 -17.95 0.96
C GLY A 145 2.70 -19.17 0.04
N THR A 146 1.77 -20.13 0.15
CA THR A 146 1.69 -21.26 -0.78
C THR A 146 1.43 -20.77 -2.20
N ILE A 147 2.29 -21.14 -3.15
CA ILE A 147 2.09 -20.82 -4.58
C ILE A 147 0.98 -21.72 -5.14
N LEU A 148 -0.07 -21.09 -5.68
CA LEU A 148 -1.23 -21.77 -6.25
C LEU A 148 -1.10 -21.96 -7.76
N SER A 149 -0.65 -20.91 -8.46
CA SER A 149 -0.46 -20.93 -9.91
C SER A 149 0.48 -19.82 -10.37
N GLY A 150 1.19 -20.04 -11.47
CA GLY A 150 2.11 -19.08 -12.06
C GLY A 150 3.55 -19.60 -12.16
N PRO A 151 4.47 -18.85 -12.79
CA PRO A 151 4.24 -17.54 -13.40
C PRO A 151 3.33 -17.61 -14.65
N ILE A 152 2.36 -16.70 -14.76
CA ILE A 152 1.46 -16.53 -15.91
C ILE A 152 1.91 -15.28 -16.67
N VAL A 153 2.21 -15.42 -17.96
CA VAL A 153 2.60 -14.29 -18.82
C VAL A 153 1.38 -13.41 -19.11
N LEU A 154 1.54 -12.09 -19.02
CA LEU A 154 0.46 -11.12 -19.22
C LEU A 154 0.31 -10.64 -20.67
N SER A 155 1.40 -10.69 -21.44
CA SER A 155 1.44 -10.36 -22.86
C SER A 155 2.37 -11.31 -23.61
N GLU A 156 1.90 -11.87 -24.72
CA GLU A 156 2.75 -12.69 -25.61
C GLU A 156 3.50 -11.84 -26.66
N GLN A 157 3.39 -10.51 -26.61
CA GLN A 157 4.14 -9.65 -27.52
C GLN A 157 5.61 -9.62 -27.10
N PRO A 158 6.56 -9.69 -28.06
CA PRO A 158 7.98 -9.58 -27.75
C PRO A 158 8.32 -8.12 -27.39
N THR A 159 8.39 -7.79 -26.11
CA THR A 159 8.49 -6.40 -25.65
C THR A 159 9.51 -6.19 -24.54
N ASN A 160 9.93 -4.94 -24.36
CA ASN A 160 10.57 -4.50 -23.13
C ASN A 160 9.50 -3.85 -22.23
N ALA A 161 8.78 -4.69 -21.48
CA ALA A 161 7.72 -4.29 -20.56
C ALA A 161 8.24 -4.10 -19.12
N ASN A 162 7.88 -2.97 -18.51
CA ASN A 162 8.32 -2.56 -17.17
C ASN A 162 7.17 -1.97 -16.35
N HIS A 163 7.48 -1.69 -15.07
CA HIS A 163 6.61 -1.01 -14.10
C HIS A 163 5.17 -1.57 -14.02
N ALA A 164 5.05 -2.90 -13.97
CA ALA A 164 3.75 -3.53 -13.81
C ALA A 164 3.10 -3.16 -12.45
N PHE A 165 1.86 -2.69 -12.49
CA PHE A 165 1.06 -2.32 -11.34
C PHE A 165 -0.30 -3.04 -11.37
N ILE A 166 -0.74 -3.55 -10.22
CA ILE A 166 -1.93 -4.39 -10.11
C ILE A 166 -2.97 -3.80 -9.15
N ALA A 167 -4.25 -3.86 -9.53
CA ALA A 167 -5.38 -3.49 -8.69
C ALA A 167 -6.48 -4.56 -8.70
N PHE A 168 -7.00 -4.92 -7.52
CA PHE A 168 -8.11 -5.84 -7.38
C PHE A 168 -9.46 -5.11 -7.46
N ASN A 169 -10.31 -5.56 -8.37
CA ASN A 169 -11.70 -5.14 -8.47
C ASN A 169 -12.62 -6.04 -7.65
N SER A 170 -13.02 -5.52 -6.49
CA SER A 170 -13.84 -6.26 -5.53
C SER A 170 -15.31 -6.42 -5.93
N ILE A 171 -15.82 -5.71 -6.94
CA ILE A 171 -17.19 -5.91 -7.46
C ILE A 171 -17.21 -7.09 -8.42
N ARG A 172 -16.18 -7.18 -9.27
CA ARG A 172 -16.12 -8.14 -10.37
C ARG A 172 -15.30 -9.39 -10.05
N ARG A 173 -14.49 -9.34 -8.98
CA ARG A 173 -13.51 -10.38 -8.61
C ARG A 173 -12.50 -10.60 -9.74
N GLU A 174 -12.00 -9.49 -10.25
CA GLU A 174 -11.08 -9.40 -11.39
C GLU A 174 -9.87 -8.54 -10.98
N TYR A 175 -8.74 -8.70 -11.65
CA TYR A 175 -7.55 -7.87 -11.47
C TYR A 175 -7.25 -7.10 -12.74
N LEU A 176 -7.00 -5.80 -12.65
CA LEU A 176 -6.38 -5.02 -13.72
C LEU A 176 -4.88 -4.95 -13.44
N VAL A 177 -4.08 -5.39 -14.40
CA VAL A 177 -2.63 -5.12 -14.42
C VAL A 177 -2.36 -4.11 -15.53
N ALA A 178 -1.68 -3.02 -15.21
CA ALA A 178 -1.19 -2.04 -16.18
C ALA A 178 0.34 -2.03 -16.16
N TYR A 179 0.97 -1.80 -17.30
CA TYR A 179 2.43 -1.81 -17.47
C TYR A 179 2.80 -0.92 -18.65
N ASN A 180 4.06 -0.46 -18.71
CA ASN A 180 4.58 0.22 -19.89
C ASN A 180 5.40 -0.75 -20.75
N ASP A 181 5.30 -0.69 -22.07
CA ASP A 181 6.14 -1.50 -22.96
C ASP A 181 6.49 -0.78 -24.27
N SER A 182 7.59 -1.18 -24.90
CA SER A 182 8.13 -0.51 -26.10
C SER A 182 7.71 -1.15 -27.44
N ARG A 183 6.58 -1.87 -27.50
CA ARG A 183 6.18 -2.61 -28.72
C ARG A 183 5.95 -1.73 -29.95
N ASN A 184 5.69 -0.44 -29.73
CA ASN A 184 5.43 0.55 -30.77
C ASN A 184 6.65 1.46 -31.05
N GLY A 185 7.83 1.13 -30.51
CA GLY A 185 9.05 1.93 -30.64
C GLY A 185 9.39 2.63 -29.33
N GLU A 186 8.52 3.54 -28.90
CA GLU A 186 8.57 4.19 -27.59
C GLU A 186 7.75 3.41 -26.55
N HIS A 187 8.00 3.67 -25.26
CA HIS A 187 7.20 3.08 -24.19
C HIS A 187 5.77 3.66 -24.20
N ASP A 188 4.78 2.77 -24.30
CA ASP A 188 3.35 3.07 -24.24
C ASP A 188 2.72 2.35 -23.04
N ILE A 189 1.51 2.76 -22.60
CA ILE A 189 0.81 2.11 -21.48
C ILE A 189 -0.20 1.09 -22.00
N PHE A 190 -0.10 -0.13 -21.50
CA PHE A 190 -1.01 -1.24 -21.79
C PHE A 190 -1.59 -1.82 -20.51
N GLY A 191 -2.65 -2.63 -20.66
CA GLY A 191 -3.19 -3.39 -19.55
C GLY A 191 -3.92 -4.65 -19.96
N VAL A 192 -4.11 -5.52 -18.98
CA VAL A 192 -4.81 -6.80 -19.11
C VAL A 192 -5.73 -6.96 -17.90
N ILE A 193 -6.91 -7.55 -18.12
CA ILE A 193 -7.82 -7.90 -17.02
C ILE A 193 -7.83 -9.41 -16.85
N LEU A 194 -7.56 -9.86 -15.64
CA LEU A 194 -7.57 -11.26 -15.23
C LEU A 194 -8.76 -11.54 -14.32
N ASN A 195 -9.26 -12.78 -14.31
CA ASN A 195 -10.16 -13.25 -13.26
C ASN A 195 -9.38 -13.58 -11.98
N GLU A 196 -10.09 -14.02 -10.94
CA GLU A 196 -9.46 -14.34 -9.66
C GLU A 196 -8.48 -15.54 -9.69
N GLU A 197 -8.61 -16.42 -10.68
CA GLU A 197 -7.70 -17.54 -10.93
C GLU A 197 -6.51 -17.19 -11.86
N GLY A 198 -6.38 -15.92 -12.29
CA GLY A 198 -5.30 -15.47 -13.17
C GLY A 198 -5.50 -15.77 -14.66
N SER A 199 -6.69 -16.20 -15.07
CA SER A 199 -7.04 -16.35 -16.49
C SER A 199 -7.45 -15.02 -17.10
N VAL A 200 -7.08 -14.78 -18.36
CA VAL A 200 -7.40 -13.54 -19.08
C VAL A 200 -8.91 -13.41 -19.32
N VAL A 201 -9.48 -12.31 -18.82
CA VAL A 201 -10.88 -11.87 -19.03
C VAL A 201 -10.95 -10.84 -20.14
N LYS A 202 -9.99 -9.91 -20.17
CA LYS A 202 -9.80 -8.96 -21.26
C LYS A 202 -8.36 -9.04 -21.69
N GLU A 203 -8.18 -9.46 -22.94
CA GLU A 203 -6.88 -9.46 -23.61
C GLU A 203 -6.22 -8.10 -23.52
N ASP A 204 -4.89 -8.14 -23.60
CA ASP A 204 -4.02 -6.99 -23.65
C ASP A 204 -4.57 -5.86 -24.55
N PHE A 205 -4.69 -4.66 -23.98
CA PHE A 205 -5.26 -3.49 -24.64
C PHE A 205 -4.46 -2.21 -24.33
N ALA A 206 -4.37 -1.33 -25.33
CA ALA A 206 -3.76 -0.02 -25.18
C ALA A 206 -4.58 0.86 -24.22
N ILE A 207 -3.88 1.48 -23.27
CA ILE A 207 -4.38 2.51 -22.36
C ILE A 207 -3.92 3.88 -22.87
N CYS A 208 -2.64 4.04 -23.16
CA CYS A 208 -2.09 5.25 -23.79
C CYS A 208 -1.09 4.86 -24.87
N ILE A 209 -1.20 5.53 -26.03
CA ILE A 209 -0.30 5.42 -27.18
C ILE A 209 -0.04 6.82 -27.75
N ALA A 210 0.17 7.80 -26.86
CA ALA A 210 0.42 9.17 -27.26
C ALA A 210 1.80 9.28 -27.93
N GLU A 211 2.10 10.43 -28.54
CA GLU A 211 3.46 10.70 -28.98
C GLU A 211 4.42 10.71 -27.78
N GLY A 212 5.71 10.45 -28.00
CA GLY A 212 6.71 10.37 -26.92
C GLY A 212 6.54 9.14 -26.04
N GLU A 213 7.28 9.10 -24.93
CA GLU A 213 7.22 7.99 -23.98
C GLU A 213 6.12 8.17 -22.93
N GLN A 214 5.55 7.06 -22.48
CA GLN A 214 4.67 6.97 -21.32
C GLN A 214 5.17 5.86 -20.40
N GLN A 215 5.43 6.20 -19.14
CA GLN A 215 6.09 5.31 -18.19
C GLN A 215 5.42 5.30 -16.82
N ASN A 216 5.75 4.29 -16.01
CA ASN A 216 5.39 4.20 -14.59
C ASN A 216 3.87 4.32 -14.30
N PRO A 217 3.03 3.45 -14.90
CA PRO A 217 1.59 3.52 -14.66
C PRO A 217 1.25 3.12 -13.22
N VAL A 218 0.41 3.92 -12.56
CA VAL A 218 -0.19 3.62 -11.26
C VAL A 218 -1.69 3.45 -11.44
N VAL A 219 -2.26 2.42 -10.80
CA VAL A 219 -3.68 2.07 -10.91
C VAL A 219 -4.34 2.06 -9.55
N TYR A 220 -5.52 2.68 -9.44
CA TYR A 220 -6.38 2.55 -8.27
C TYR A 220 -7.81 2.17 -8.66
N TYR A 221 -8.40 1.18 -7.99
CA TYR A 221 -9.79 0.76 -8.19
C TYR A 221 -10.75 1.47 -7.23
N ASN A 222 -11.78 2.12 -7.77
CA ASN A 222 -12.87 2.74 -7.02
C ASN A 222 -14.10 1.80 -6.96
N PRO A 223 -14.36 1.17 -5.80
CA PRO A 223 -15.48 0.25 -5.64
C PRO A 223 -16.85 0.93 -5.59
N LYS A 224 -16.95 2.27 -5.44
CA LYS A 224 -18.26 2.94 -5.42
C LYS A 224 -18.86 3.10 -6.81
N ASN A 225 -18.03 3.17 -7.84
CA ASN A 225 -18.46 3.39 -9.22
C ASN A 225 -18.09 2.26 -10.18
N ASP A 226 -17.38 1.24 -9.70
CA ASP A 226 -16.79 0.19 -10.56
C ASP A 226 -15.94 0.85 -11.67
N THR A 227 -14.91 1.60 -11.25
CA THR A 227 -14.03 2.36 -12.16
C THR A 227 -12.58 2.25 -11.71
N TYR A 228 -11.63 2.31 -12.66
CA TYR A 228 -10.21 2.45 -12.38
C TYR A 228 -9.75 3.86 -12.76
N LEU A 229 -9.04 4.53 -11.86
CA LEU A 229 -8.24 5.71 -12.21
C LEU A 229 -6.80 5.25 -12.41
N LEU A 230 -6.20 5.66 -13.53
CA LEU A 230 -4.80 5.45 -13.85
C LEU A 230 -4.11 6.79 -14.05
N ASN A 231 -2.84 6.88 -13.69
CA ASN A 231 -1.94 7.94 -14.13
C ASN A 231 -0.54 7.39 -14.45
N TRP A 232 0.24 8.16 -15.19
CA TRP A 232 1.58 7.79 -15.67
C TRP A 232 2.40 9.06 -15.94
N GLU A 233 3.72 8.88 -16.00
CA GLU A 233 4.68 9.88 -16.48
C GLU A 233 4.58 9.97 -18.00
N ASP A 234 4.45 11.17 -18.54
CA ASP A 234 4.11 11.41 -19.93
C ASP A 234 5.04 12.44 -20.58
N PHE A 235 5.69 12.01 -21.65
CA PHE A 235 6.74 12.76 -22.33
C PHE A 235 6.32 13.19 -23.73
N ARG A 236 5.01 13.34 -23.99
CA ARG A 236 4.51 13.64 -25.34
C ARG A 236 4.88 15.00 -25.90
N HIS A 237 5.34 15.91 -25.06
CA HIS A 237 5.72 17.26 -25.43
C HIS A 237 7.23 17.46 -25.52
N VAL A 238 8.00 16.44 -25.16
CA VAL A 238 9.47 16.46 -25.10
C VAL A 238 10.08 15.32 -25.92
N SER A 239 11.38 15.37 -26.14
CA SER A 239 12.05 14.46 -27.07
C SER A 239 12.58 13.17 -26.44
N THR A 240 12.66 13.12 -25.11
CA THR A 240 13.23 12.01 -24.32
C THR A 240 12.67 12.03 -22.90
N TRP A 241 12.60 10.87 -22.24
CA TRP A 241 12.18 10.74 -20.84
C TRP A 241 13.07 11.48 -19.82
N THR A 242 14.28 11.88 -20.24
CA THR A 242 15.20 12.68 -19.41
C THR A 242 14.88 14.17 -19.42
N GLU A 243 13.99 14.63 -20.30
CA GLU A 243 13.50 16.01 -20.34
C GLU A 243 12.28 16.17 -19.40
N PRO A 244 11.92 17.40 -19.01
CA PRO A 244 10.75 17.67 -18.17
C PRO A 244 9.47 17.06 -18.76
N GLY A 245 8.96 16.00 -18.14
CA GLY A 245 7.68 15.37 -18.49
C GLY A 245 6.55 15.81 -17.59
N ASP A 246 5.32 15.53 -18.00
CA ASP A 246 4.07 15.83 -17.29
C ASP A 246 3.44 14.55 -16.71
N ILE A 247 2.39 14.68 -15.89
CA ILE A 247 1.60 13.54 -15.42
C ILE A 247 0.19 13.55 -16.02
N TYR A 248 -0.11 12.52 -16.79
CA TYR A 248 -1.43 12.30 -17.37
C TYR A 248 -2.11 11.04 -16.84
N GLY A 249 -3.38 10.88 -17.17
CA GLY A 249 -4.13 9.70 -16.74
C GLY A 249 -5.38 9.40 -17.54
N MET A 250 -6.05 8.34 -17.14
CA MET A 250 -7.26 7.82 -17.77
C MET A 250 -8.23 7.28 -16.72
N LEU A 251 -9.52 7.46 -16.97
CA LEU A 251 -10.58 6.80 -16.22
C LEU A 251 -11.17 5.68 -17.06
N LEU A 252 -11.14 4.47 -16.53
CA LEU A 252 -11.77 3.28 -17.11
C LEU A 252 -13.00 2.87 -16.30
N ASP A 253 -13.97 2.22 -16.94
CA ASP A 253 -14.98 1.44 -16.23
C ASP A 253 -14.38 0.12 -15.70
N GLY A 254 -15.15 -0.62 -14.90
CA GLY A 254 -14.74 -1.89 -14.30
C GLY A 254 -14.40 -2.99 -15.29
N LYS A 255 -14.76 -2.83 -16.57
CA LYS A 255 -14.42 -3.76 -17.67
C LYS A 255 -13.26 -3.24 -18.51
N GLY A 256 -12.59 -2.17 -18.07
CA GLY A 256 -11.49 -1.53 -18.78
C GLY A 256 -11.90 -0.73 -20.00
N ASN A 257 -13.18 -0.34 -20.17
CA ASN A 257 -13.57 0.57 -21.24
C ASN A 257 -13.25 2.00 -20.86
N VAL A 258 -12.76 2.79 -21.81
CA VAL A 258 -12.42 4.20 -21.59
C VAL A 258 -13.68 5.02 -21.29
N LEU A 259 -13.68 5.69 -20.14
CA LEU A 259 -14.70 6.68 -19.75
C LEU A 259 -14.23 8.10 -20.01
N VAL A 260 -12.97 8.40 -19.66
CA VAL A 260 -12.33 9.69 -19.87
C VAL A 260 -10.86 9.44 -20.21
N LYS A 261 -10.39 10.03 -21.31
CA LYS A 261 -9.02 9.94 -21.79
C LYS A 261 -8.25 11.24 -21.52
N ASP A 262 -6.93 11.15 -21.51
CA ASP A 262 -6.01 12.29 -21.47
C ASP A 262 -6.34 13.27 -20.33
N ILE A 263 -6.54 12.76 -19.13
CA ILE A 263 -6.81 13.57 -17.93
C ILE A 263 -5.48 14.21 -17.50
N PRO A 264 -5.32 15.54 -17.54
CA PRO A 264 -4.12 16.19 -17.03
C PRO A 264 -4.15 16.18 -15.50
N MET A 265 -3.30 15.36 -14.88
CA MET A 265 -3.04 15.49 -13.44
C MET A 265 -2.28 16.80 -13.23
N VAL A 266 -1.25 16.99 -14.06
CA VAL A 266 -0.55 18.24 -14.39
C VAL A 266 -0.24 18.25 -15.88
N ASP A 267 -0.20 19.45 -16.45
CA ASP A 267 0.16 19.74 -17.84
C ASP A 267 0.68 21.17 -17.83
N ASP A 268 1.98 21.33 -17.56
CA ASP A 268 2.60 22.64 -17.44
C ASP A 268 3.49 23.04 -18.64
N PHE A 269 3.59 22.16 -19.63
CA PHE A 269 4.34 22.41 -20.86
C PHE A 269 4.05 23.78 -21.49
N GLY A 270 5.12 24.53 -21.76
CA GLY A 270 5.08 25.85 -22.37
C GLY A 270 4.66 26.98 -21.43
N ASN A 271 4.46 26.71 -20.13
CA ASN A 271 4.25 27.75 -19.13
C ASN A 271 5.57 28.37 -18.66
N GLU A 272 5.52 29.60 -18.12
CA GLU A 272 6.72 30.29 -17.60
C GLU A 272 7.36 29.58 -16.40
N ASP A 273 6.58 28.76 -15.69
CA ASP A 273 6.96 28.00 -14.50
C ASP A 273 7.02 26.49 -14.79
N GLU A 274 7.31 26.11 -16.03
CA GLU A 274 7.45 24.69 -16.45
C GLU A 274 8.60 24.01 -15.69
N GLY A 275 8.29 22.88 -15.08
CA GLY A 275 9.23 21.98 -14.42
C GLY A 275 9.08 20.54 -14.93
N GLY A 276 9.87 19.63 -14.40
CA GLY A 276 9.67 18.20 -14.65
C GLY A 276 8.87 17.53 -13.55
N GLN A 277 8.01 16.59 -13.94
CA GLN A 277 7.17 15.84 -13.01
C GLN A 277 7.32 14.33 -13.19
N TRP A 278 7.58 13.63 -12.08
CA TRP A 278 7.84 12.20 -12.04
C TRP A 278 7.24 11.55 -10.79
N LEU A 279 7.36 10.22 -10.67
CA LEU A 279 7.04 9.46 -9.45
C LEU A 279 5.59 9.69 -8.99
N ASN A 280 4.64 9.48 -9.90
CA ASN A 280 3.22 9.67 -9.67
C ASN A 280 2.62 8.69 -8.63
N ASN A 281 1.56 9.13 -7.96
CA ASN A 281 0.82 8.34 -6.97
C ASN A 281 -0.70 8.61 -7.02
N ILE A 282 -1.50 7.68 -6.48
CA ILE A 282 -2.97 7.81 -6.36
C ILE A 282 -3.43 7.30 -4.99
N ALA A 283 -4.11 8.16 -4.23
CA ALA A 283 -4.79 7.82 -2.98
C ALA A 283 -6.30 8.09 -3.07
N TYR A 284 -7.12 7.05 -2.94
CA TYR A 284 -8.58 7.19 -2.98
C TYR A 284 -9.16 7.53 -1.61
N ASN A 285 -10.03 8.54 -1.60
CA ASN A 285 -10.84 8.92 -0.46
C ASN A 285 -12.26 8.33 -0.60
N PRO A 286 -12.56 7.22 0.10
CA PRO A 286 -13.89 6.61 0.05
C PRO A 286 -14.96 7.47 0.69
N VAL A 287 -14.66 8.44 1.56
CA VAL A 287 -15.71 9.28 2.19
C VAL A 287 -16.33 10.21 1.15
N LYS A 288 -15.49 10.92 0.40
CA LYS A 288 -15.92 11.87 -0.63
C LYS A 288 -16.04 11.26 -2.03
N ASN A 289 -15.50 10.06 -2.23
CA ASN A 289 -15.43 9.40 -3.53
C ASN A 289 -14.62 10.23 -4.53
N GLU A 290 -13.39 10.56 -4.16
CA GLU A 290 -12.45 11.34 -4.96
C GLU A 290 -11.04 10.78 -4.76
N PHE A 291 -10.10 11.19 -5.60
CA PHE A 291 -8.72 10.73 -5.57
C PHE A 291 -7.81 11.93 -5.30
N LEU A 292 -6.87 11.79 -4.37
CA LEU A 292 -5.69 12.63 -4.33
C LEU A 292 -4.66 11.98 -5.26
N VAL A 293 -4.32 12.67 -6.33
CA VAL A 293 -3.18 12.32 -7.19
C VAL A 293 -2.02 13.22 -6.82
N SER A 294 -0.79 12.70 -6.86
CA SER A 294 0.40 13.46 -6.50
C SER A 294 1.63 13.01 -7.28
N TRP A 295 2.63 13.87 -7.37
CA TRP A 295 3.86 13.68 -8.13
C TRP A 295 5.01 14.49 -7.50
N MET A 296 6.24 14.06 -7.79
CA MET A 296 7.44 14.87 -7.59
C MET A 296 7.43 15.99 -8.63
N ASP A 297 7.79 17.20 -8.24
CA ASP A 297 7.71 18.39 -9.07
C ASP A 297 8.95 19.26 -8.92
N THR A 298 9.51 19.73 -10.04
CA THR A 298 10.72 20.57 -10.08
C THR A 298 10.48 21.95 -10.67
N ARG A 299 9.21 22.42 -10.67
CA ARG A 299 8.87 23.75 -11.19
C ARG A 299 9.70 24.87 -10.53
N PRO A 300 10.13 25.90 -11.28
CA PRO A 300 11.00 26.96 -10.76
C PRO A 300 10.47 27.73 -9.55
N SER A 301 9.15 27.76 -9.32
CA SER A 301 8.54 28.39 -8.16
C SER A 301 8.71 27.62 -6.84
N MET A 302 9.18 26.37 -6.89
CA MET A 302 9.51 25.57 -5.70
C MET A 302 10.93 25.87 -5.21
N GLU A 303 11.18 25.67 -3.91
CA GLU A 303 12.51 25.91 -3.32
C GLU A 303 13.57 24.94 -3.87
N ASN A 304 13.15 23.71 -4.18
CA ASN A 304 13.95 22.69 -4.86
C ASN A 304 12.98 21.71 -5.55
N VAL A 305 13.09 20.41 -5.29
CA VAL A 305 12.11 19.40 -5.65
C VAL A 305 11.10 19.27 -4.52
N GLY A 306 9.82 19.39 -4.82
CA GLY A 306 8.76 19.14 -3.85
C GLY A 306 7.74 18.11 -4.33
N ILE A 307 6.76 17.86 -3.47
CA ILE A 307 5.65 16.96 -3.78
C ILE A 307 4.40 17.82 -3.98
N VAL A 308 3.82 17.73 -5.17
CA VAL A 308 2.61 18.45 -5.54
C VAL A 308 1.48 17.44 -5.76
N GLY A 309 0.24 17.88 -5.58
CA GLY A 309 -0.90 17.04 -5.89
C GLY A 309 -2.15 17.81 -6.24
N ARG A 310 -3.15 17.07 -6.67
CA ARG A 310 -4.47 17.58 -7.04
C ARG A 310 -5.55 16.58 -6.65
N ILE A 311 -6.76 17.09 -6.44
CA ILE A 311 -7.94 16.23 -6.28
C ILE A 311 -8.59 15.96 -7.64
N ILE A 312 -8.77 14.69 -8.00
CA ILE A 312 -9.54 14.23 -9.14
C ILE A 312 -10.88 13.65 -8.64
N LYS A 313 -12.00 14.12 -9.19
CA LYS A 313 -13.33 13.62 -8.85
C LYS A 313 -13.53 12.18 -9.35
N GLN A 314 -14.52 11.48 -8.83
CA GLN A 314 -14.91 10.13 -9.29
C GLN A 314 -15.18 10.00 -10.80
N ASN A 315 -15.47 11.11 -11.48
CA ASN A 315 -15.74 11.15 -12.91
C ASN A 315 -14.51 11.57 -13.74
N GLY A 316 -13.31 11.58 -13.15
CA GLY A 316 -12.06 11.91 -13.85
C GLY A 316 -11.83 13.41 -14.06
N VAL A 317 -12.69 14.29 -13.53
CA VAL A 317 -12.55 15.74 -13.68
C VAL A 317 -11.70 16.31 -12.55
N PRO A 318 -10.63 17.09 -12.84
CA PRO A 318 -9.92 17.90 -11.84
C PRO A 318 -10.85 18.75 -10.98
N ALA A 319 -10.71 18.68 -9.66
CA ALA A 319 -11.56 19.40 -8.71
C ALA A 319 -11.11 20.85 -8.45
N GLY A 320 -10.00 21.28 -9.03
CA GLY A 320 -9.37 22.58 -8.86
C GLY A 320 -7.94 22.59 -9.40
N PRO A 321 -7.16 23.66 -9.15
CA PRO A 321 -5.72 23.64 -9.42
C PRO A 321 -5.01 22.61 -8.54
N ASP A 322 -3.76 22.32 -8.91
CA ASP A 322 -2.84 21.58 -8.06
C ASP A 322 -2.44 22.43 -6.84
N PHE A 323 -1.74 21.79 -5.90
CA PHE A 323 -1.25 22.43 -4.70
C PHE A 323 -0.11 21.63 -4.09
N THR A 324 0.78 22.33 -3.40
CA THR A 324 1.89 21.70 -2.70
C THR A 324 1.42 20.83 -1.53
N LEU A 325 1.97 19.63 -1.46
CA LEU A 325 1.84 18.71 -0.33
C LEU A 325 3.05 18.84 0.61
N VAL A 326 4.26 18.94 0.04
CA VAL A 326 5.53 19.04 0.77
C VAL A 326 6.49 19.93 -0.04
N ASP A 327 6.98 21.01 0.57
CA ASP A 327 8.00 21.94 0.02
C ASP A 327 8.80 22.69 1.09
N ASP A 328 8.62 22.36 2.37
CA ASP A 328 9.05 23.19 3.50
C ASP A 328 10.42 22.81 4.07
N ALA A 329 11.00 21.70 3.62
CA ALA A 329 12.32 21.24 4.02
C ALA A 329 13.37 21.52 2.92
N PRO A 330 14.62 21.86 3.30
CA PRO A 330 15.73 21.94 2.34
C PRO A 330 15.91 20.63 1.58
N GLY A 331 16.60 20.70 0.43
CA GLY A 331 16.90 19.50 -0.36
C GLY A 331 15.69 18.94 -1.11
N ALA A 332 15.89 17.80 -1.76
CA ALA A 332 14.87 17.20 -2.62
C ALA A 332 13.85 16.38 -1.83
N GLN A 333 12.57 16.55 -2.15
CA GLN A 333 11.47 15.78 -1.56
C GLN A 333 10.86 14.89 -2.64
N PHE A 334 11.16 13.59 -2.63
CA PHE A 334 10.80 12.71 -3.74
C PHE A 334 10.47 11.27 -3.29
N TRP A 335 10.08 10.43 -4.25
CA TRP A 335 9.70 9.03 -4.01
C TRP A 335 8.61 8.85 -2.96
N HIS A 336 7.53 9.62 -3.09
CA HIS A 336 6.45 9.60 -2.12
C HIS A 336 5.43 8.49 -2.38
N GLN A 337 4.78 8.07 -1.30
CA GLN A 337 3.52 7.35 -1.38
C GLN A 337 2.49 8.04 -0.49
N SER A 338 1.26 8.16 -1.01
CA SER A 338 0.14 8.71 -0.26
C SER A 338 -0.95 7.66 -0.10
N LEU A 339 -1.62 7.63 1.06
CA LEU A 339 -2.81 6.80 1.27
C LEU A 339 -3.85 7.51 2.14
N TYR A 340 -5.09 7.02 2.09
CA TYR A 340 -6.18 7.56 2.90
C TYR A 340 -6.37 6.76 4.19
N LEU A 341 -6.35 7.46 5.33
CA LEU A 341 -6.57 6.91 6.66
C LEU A 341 -8.07 6.96 6.99
N GLN A 342 -8.80 5.91 6.62
CA GLN A 342 -10.27 5.93 6.70
C GLN A 342 -10.84 6.14 8.10
N GLU A 343 -10.19 5.63 9.16
CA GLU A 343 -10.66 5.81 10.55
C GLU A 343 -10.42 7.22 11.07
N ARG A 344 -9.54 7.98 10.40
CA ARG A 344 -9.13 9.33 10.79
C ARG A 344 -9.66 10.42 9.88
N ASN A 345 -10.16 10.05 8.69
CA ASN A 345 -10.64 10.98 7.67
C ASN A 345 -9.56 12.03 7.35
N MET A 346 -8.44 11.55 6.81
CA MET A 346 -7.24 12.31 6.43
C MET A 346 -6.36 11.43 5.52
N TYR A 347 -5.34 12.00 4.89
CA TYR A 347 -4.31 11.24 4.19
C TYR A 347 -3.02 11.24 5.01
N CYS A 348 -2.17 10.27 4.71
CA CYS A 348 -0.77 10.26 5.12
C CYS A 348 0.09 10.23 3.84
N ALA A 349 1.11 11.06 3.79
CA ALA A 349 2.18 10.99 2.80
C ALA A 349 3.48 10.61 3.51
N VAL A 350 4.25 9.71 2.91
CA VAL A 350 5.64 9.39 3.30
C VAL A 350 6.53 9.58 2.09
N TRP A 351 7.77 10.02 2.28
CA TRP A 351 8.70 10.32 1.18
C TRP A 351 10.16 10.15 1.60
N GLN A 352 11.04 10.12 0.59
CA GLN A 352 12.48 10.25 0.75
C GLN A 352 12.86 11.72 0.80
N ASP A 353 13.64 12.08 1.81
CA ASP A 353 13.89 13.45 2.19
C ASP A 353 15.38 13.79 2.13
N GLY A 354 15.74 14.71 1.23
CA GLY A 354 17.11 15.16 1.00
C GLY A 354 17.54 16.32 1.91
N ARG A 355 16.86 16.62 3.01
CA ARG A 355 17.23 17.76 3.89
C ARG A 355 18.63 17.67 4.49
N ASN A 356 19.16 16.46 4.60
CA ASN A 356 20.50 16.19 5.11
C ASN A 356 21.52 15.91 4.01
N ASP A 357 21.11 15.99 2.74
CA ASP A 357 22.01 15.85 1.61
C ASP A 357 22.87 17.11 1.39
N ASP A 358 24.01 16.92 0.73
CA ASP A 358 24.77 18.04 0.17
C ASP A 358 23.90 18.75 -0.88
N PRO A 359 23.70 20.08 -0.80
CA PRO A 359 22.88 20.81 -1.77
C PRO A 359 23.38 20.72 -3.21
N ASP A 360 24.65 20.38 -3.43
CA ASP A 360 25.24 20.21 -4.76
C ASP A 360 25.16 18.76 -5.29
N VAL A 361 24.54 17.83 -4.54
CA VAL A 361 24.39 16.43 -4.96
C VAL A 361 23.41 16.28 -6.12
N ASP A 362 23.68 15.34 -7.02
CA ASP A 362 22.72 14.96 -8.06
C ASP A 362 21.46 14.34 -7.43
N LEU A 363 20.28 14.80 -7.87
CA LEU A 363 18.97 14.35 -7.37
C LEU A 363 18.82 12.83 -7.45
N MET A 364 19.44 12.20 -8.45
CA MET A 364 19.37 10.75 -8.66
C MET A 364 20.38 9.97 -7.80
N ASN A 365 21.33 10.65 -7.19
CA ASN A 365 22.42 10.06 -6.42
C ASN A 365 22.57 10.74 -5.05
N PRO A 366 21.52 10.72 -4.21
CA PRO A 366 21.61 11.27 -2.85
C PRO A 366 22.70 10.53 -2.06
N THR A 367 23.20 11.17 -1.01
CA THR A 367 24.25 10.65 -0.13
C THR A 367 23.75 10.36 1.29
N ASN A 368 22.65 10.98 1.69
CA ASN A 368 22.10 10.94 3.04
C ASN A 368 20.61 11.30 3.04
N SER A 369 19.83 10.55 2.25
CA SER A 369 18.38 10.68 2.20
C SER A 369 17.72 10.02 3.40
N ASP A 370 16.88 10.77 4.12
CA ASP A 370 16.06 10.30 5.25
C ASP A 370 14.67 9.83 4.76
N ILE A 371 13.86 9.23 5.65
CA ILE A 371 12.43 9.02 5.41
C ILE A 371 11.61 9.90 6.37
N TYR A 372 10.67 10.66 5.81
CA TYR A 372 9.73 11.48 6.58
C TYR A 372 8.27 11.18 6.21
N GLY A 373 7.36 11.63 7.07
CA GLY A 373 5.93 11.61 6.81
C GLY A 373 5.20 12.85 7.29
N LYS A 374 3.98 13.04 6.76
CA LYS A 374 3.09 14.17 7.07
C LYS A 374 1.65 13.76 6.91
N LEU A 375 0.80 14.29 7.78
CA LEU A 375 -0.64 14.14 7.67
C LEU A 375 -1.22 15.25 6.79
N LEU A 376 -2.19 14.89 5.96
CA LEU A 376 -2.91 15.82 5.11
C LEU A 376 -4.41 15.76 5.43
N SER A 377 -5.07 16.90 5.45
CA SER A 377 -6.53 17.01 5.58
C SER A 377 -7.28 16.19 4.53
N PRO A 378 -8.59 15.93 4.70
CA PRO A 378 -9.45 15.38 3.65
C PRO A 378 -9.47 16.13 2.31
N ALA A 379 -8.87 17.32 2.24
CA ALA A 379 -8.73 18.10 1.02
C ALA A 379 -7.29 18.06 0.47
N GLY A 380 -6.42 17.23 1.02
CA GLY A 380 -5.00 17.10 0.66
C GLY A 380 -4.08 18.18 1.26
N LYS A 381 -4.61 19.15 2.01
CA LYS A 381 -3.78 20.21 2.62
C LYS A 381 -2.98 19.71 3.83
N PRO A 382 -1.69 20.10 4.00
CA PRO A 382 -0.88 19.70 5.15
C PRO A 382 -1.51 20.03 6.50
N ILE A 383 -1.37 19.12 7.47
CA ILE A 383 -1.80 19.26 8.86
C ILE A 383 -0.63 18.90 9.78
N GLY A 384 -0.36 19.76 10.76
CA GLY A 384 0.68 19.49 11.77
C GLY A 384 2.09 19.68 11.23
N SER A 385 3.07 19.24 12.02
CA SER A 385 4.45 19.14 11.58
C SER A 385 4.69 17.81 10.87
N GLU A 386 5.78 17.76 10.12
CA GLU A 386 6.35 16.51 9.64
C GLU A 386 6.82 15.67 10.83
N PHE A 387 6.87 14.36 10.62
CA PHE A 387 7.42 13.41 11.57
C PHE A 387 8.52 12.57 10.91
N PRO A 388 9.69 12.43 11.56
CA PRO A 388 10.75 11.56 11.05
C PRO A 388 10.31 10.10 11.15
N ILE A 389 10.64 9.31 10.13
CA ILE A 389 10.50 7.85 10.14
C ILE A 389 11.87 7.20 10.28
N CYS A 390 12.85 7.62 9.50
CA CYS A 390 14.23 7.15 9.61
C CYS A 390 15.15 8.33 9.30
N THR A 391 16.14 8.57 10.17
CA THR A 391 17.13 9.63 10.03
C THR A 391 18.52 9.11 10.41
N GLU A 392 18.75 7.83 10.11
CA GLU A 392 20.02 7.15 10.35
C GLU A 392 21.03 7.57 9.28
N GLU A 393 22.32 7.30 9.51
CA GLU A 393 23.35 7.58 8.51
C GLU A 393 23.12 6.78 7.21
N ASN A 394 23.66 7.29 6.10
CA ASN A 394 23.52 6.77 4.73
C ASN A 394 22.11 6.93 4.16
N ASN A 395 21.90 6.48 2.92
CA ASN A 395 20.60 6.67 2.28
C ASN A 395 19.55 5.68 2.78
N GLN A 396 18.34 6.21 2.96
CA GLN A 396 17.11 5.46 3.06
C GLN A 396 16.23 5.70 1.82
N LYS A 397 15.96 4.63 1.07
CA LYS A 397 15.39 4.69 -0.27
C LYS A 397 14.11 3.88 -0.44
N TYR A 398 13.33 4.23 -1.47
CA TYR A 398 12.20 3.44 -1.96
C TYR A 398 11.10 3.21 -0.92
N THR A 399 10.72 4.27 -0.21
CA THR A 399 9.70 4.18 0.85
C THR A 399 8.34 3.76 0.30
N VAL A 400 7.67 2.86 1.03
CA VAL A 400 6.31 2.40 0.77
C VAL A 400 5.52 2.30 2.07
N VAL A 401 4.20 2.41 2.00
CA VAL A 401 3.31 2.41 3.15
C VAL A 401 2.00 1.68 2.88
N ALA A 402 1.52 0.93 3.88
CA ALA A 402 0.19 0.36 3.94
C ALA A 402 -0.49 0.70 5.27
N TYR A 403 -1.82 0.78 5.26
CA TYR A 403 -2.62 1.11 6.43
C TYR A 403 -3.48 -0.08 6.86
N SER A 404 -3.48 -0.38 8.16
CA SER A 404 -4.44 -1.27 8.82
C SER A 404 -5.54 -0.41 9.47
N PRO A 405 -6.75 -0.33 8.89
CA PRO A 405 -7.85 0.40 9.50
C PRO A 405 -8.33 -0.23 10.80
N LEU A 406 -8.24 -1.55 10.91
CA LEU A 406 -8.62 -2.26 12.14
C LEU A 406 -7.79 -1.77 13.33
N MET A 407 -6.49 -1.63 13.12
CA MET A 407 -5.53 -1.30 14.16
C MET A 407 -5.28 0.21 14.26
N ASP A 408 -5.65 0.97 13.23
CA ASP A 408 -5.32 2.38 13.03
C ASP A 408 -3.80 2.61 13.05
N ARG A 409 -3.10 1.82 12.21
CA ARG A 409 -1.63 1.76 12.14
C ARG A 409 -1.14 1.71 10.71
N LEU A 410 0.04 2.25 10.50
CA LEU A 410 0.81 2.16 9.27
C LEU A 410 1.91 1.12 9.45
N LEU A 411 2.15 0.35 8.40
CA LEU A 411 3.46 -0.26 8.16
C LEU A 411 4.13 0.55 7.07
N ILE A 412 5.26 1.17 7.39
CA ILE A 412 6.11 1.90 6.46
C ILE A 412 7.36 1.04 6.26
N ALA A 413 7.74 0.76 5.02
CA ALA A 413 8.92 -0.04 4.69
C ALA A 413 9.80 0.72 3.69
N TRP A 414 11.11 0.54 3.80
CA TRP A 414 12.10 1.21 2.96
C TRP A 414 13.37 0.36 2.86
N ARG A 415 14.31 0.79 2.02
CA ARG A 415 15.64 0.19 1.91
C ARG A 415 16.67 1.07 2.61
N ASN A 416 17.43 0.52 3.55
CA ASN A 416 18.67 1.15 4.01
C ASN A 416 19.81 0.75 3.09
N GLU A 417 20.55 1.73 2.58
CA GLU A 417 21.85 1.50 1.97
C GLU A 417 22.86 1.03 3.03
N VAL A 418 23.76 0.14 2.63
CA VAL A 418 24.87 -0.35 3.47
C VAL A 418 26.20 -0.04 2.81
N ASP A 419 27.21 0.34 3.62
CA ASP A 419 28.52 0.81 3.15
C ASP A 419 29.43 -0.28 2.52
N GLU A 420 29.04 -1.56 2.60
CA GLU A 420 29.91 -2.65 2.16
C GLU A 420 29.93 -2.80 0.63
N GLU A 421 31.13 -2.71 0.03
CA GLU A 421 31.42 -3.15 -1.34
C GLU A 421 31.05 -4.64 -1.49
N VAL A 422 30.02 -4.95 -2.26
CA VAL A 422 29.76 -6.33 -2.69
C VAL A 422 29.66 -6.38 -4.23
N ILE A 423 30.77 -6.84 -4.80
CA ILE A 423 31.08 -7.39 -6.13
C ILE A 423 30.01 -7.23 -7.24
N GLU A 424 30.28 -6.23 -8.09
CA GLU A 424 29.90 -6.02 -9.50
C GLU A 424 28.44 -5.68 -9.89
N GLU A 425 28.38 -4.73 -10.83
CA GLU A 425 27.28 -3.85 -11.25
C GLU A 425 26.05 -4.56 -11.86
N GLY A 426 24.85 -4.08 -11.51
CA GLY A 426 23.60 -4.64 -12.00
C GLY A 426 22.50 -3.65 -12.41
N GLY A 427 22.75 -2.37 -12.69
CA GLY A 427 21.68 -1.39 -13.01
C GLY A 427 21.35 -1.23 -14.51
N SER A 428 20.11 -0.87 -14.84
CA SER A 428 19.73 -0.24 -16.13
C SER A 428 18.75 0.90 -15.87
N GLY A 429 19.00 2.09 -16.43
CA GLY A 429 18.15 3.29 -16.27
C GLY A 429 18.62 4.23 -15.14
N HIS A 430 17.71 5.05 -14.60
CA HIS A 430 17.87 6.02 -13.50
C HIS A 430 18.41 5.44 -12.15
N ILE A 431 18.94 4.22 -12.13
CA ILE A 431 19.23 3.43 -10.93
C ILE A 431 20.72 3.06 -10.95
N ILE A 432 21.49 3.65 -10.03
CA ILE A 432 22.91 3.33 -9.80
C ILE A 432 23.02 2.62 -8.44
N GLU A 433 23.77 1.51 -8.37
CA GLU A 433 23.49 0.43 -7.40
C GLU A 433 24.52 0.23 -6.27
N SER A 434 23.99 0.11 -5.05
CA SER A 434 24.61 -0.46 -3.84
C SER A 434 23.60 -1.41 -3.19
N GLY A 435 24.08 -2.45 -2.50
CA GLY A 435 23.25 -3.35 -1.70
C GLY A 435 22.52 -2.63 -0.56
N GLY A 436 21.53 -3.29 0.02
CA GLY A 436 20.77 -2.71 1.13
C GLY A 436 19.93 -3.71 1.89
N ASN A 437 19.43 -3.27 3.04
CA ASN A 437 18.51 -4.02 3.91
C ASN A 437 17.09 -3.50 3.76
N ILE A 438 16.09 -4.38 3.81
CA ILE A 438 14.69 -3.95 3.92
C ILE A 438 14.38 -3.74 5.40
N MET A 439 14.03 -2.49 5.70
CA MET A 439 13.65 -2.04 7.03
C MET A 439 12.17 -1.67 7.02
N GLY A 440 11.56 -1.60 8.19
CA GLY A 440 10.22 -1.08 8.34
C GLY A 440 9.94 -0.50 9.71
N LYS A 441 8.79 0.14 9.83
CA LYS A 441 8.30 0.73 11.07
C LYS A 441 6.79 0.55 11.19
N ILE A 442 6.33 0.12 12.36
CA ILE A 442 4.92 0.25 12.74
C ILE A 442 4.72 1.59 13.41
N TYR A 443 3.84 2.40 12.83
CA TYR A 443 3.51 3.73 13.32
C TYR A 443 2.00 3.87 13.56
N GLY A 444 1.57 4.28 14.75
CA GLY A 444 0.14 4.37 15.05
C GLY A 444 -0.24 4.37 16.53
N VAL A 445 -1.35 3.69 16.85
CA VAL A 445 -1.87 3.61 18.22
C VAL A 445 -1.61 2.22 18.83
N PRO A 446 -1.08 2.14 20.07
CA PRO A 446 -0.99 0.87 20.79
C PRO A 446 -2.35 0.20 21.00
N SER A 447 -2.38 -1.13 21.12
CA SER A 447 -3.60 -1.92 21.30
C SER A 447 -3.71 -2.40 22.73
N PHE A 448 -4.90 -2.27 23.30
CA PHE A 448 -5.25 -2.92 24.57
C PHE A 448 -5.75 -4.35 24.31
N LEU A 449 -6.64 -4.52 23.33
CA LEU A 449 -7.28 -5.80 23.02
C LEU A 449 -7.58 -5.92 21.53
N THR A 450 -7.05 -6.95 20.92
CA THR A 450 -7.41 -7.44 19.59
C THR A 450 -8.11 -8.78 19.73
N ALA A 451 -9.30 -8.93 19.16
CA ALA A 451 -10.09 -10.14 19.27
C ALA A 451 -10.54 -10.65 17.90
N ARG A 452 -10.36 -11.96 17.66
CA ARG A 452 -10.95 -12.66 16.50
C ARG A 452 -12.16 -13.44 16.96
N VAL A 453 -13.30 -13.20 16.32
CA VAL A 453 -14.53 -13.95 16.54
C VAL A 453 -14.69 -14.97 15.42
N ILE A 454 -14.82 -16.23 15.79
CA ILE A 454 -14.93 -17.36 14.86
C ILE A 454 -16.15 -18.21 15.20
N GLU A 455 -16.71 -18.89 14.20
CA GLU A 455 -17.76 -19.86 14.39
C GLU A 455 -17.17 -21.16 14.98
N GLN A 456 -17.74 -21.58 16.11
CA GLN A 456 -17.29 -22.77 16.81
C GLN A 456 -17.32 -24.01 15.90
N GLY A 457 -16.23 -24.79 15.92
CA GLY A 457 -16.09 -26.02 15.15
C GLY A 457 -15.61 -25.83 13.71
N SER A 458 -16.07 -24.79 13.01
CA SER A 458 -15.61 -24.49 11.65
C SER A 458 -14.36 -23.61 11.60
N GLY A 459 -14.16 -22.76 12.61
CA GLY A 459 -13.08 -21.75 12.62
C GLY A 459 -13.33 -20.57 11.68
N ILE A 460 -14.44 -20.56 10.94
CA ILE A 460 -14.76 -19.51 9.97
C ILE A 460 -14.97 -18.18 10.71
N PRO A 461 -14.34 -17.08 10.28
CA PRO A 461 -14.56 -15.77 10.84
C PRO A 461 -16.04 -15.34 10.86
N VAL A 462 -16.46 -14.67 11.93
CA VAL A 462 -17.81 -14.10 12.03
C VAL A 462 -17.73 -12.58 11.94
N GLU A 463 -18.15 -12.05 10.80
CA GLU A 463 -18.17 -10.61 10.49
C GLU A 463 -19.29 -9.88 11.24
N ASP A 464 -19.23 -8.55 11.35
CA ASP A 464 -20.33 -7.71 11.85
C ASP A 464 -20.85 -8.08 13.27
N VAL A 465 -20.04 -8.77 14.07
CA VAL A 465 -20.34 -9.13 15.45
C VAL A 465 -20.09 -7.92 16.34
N TRP A 466 -21.05 -7.59 17.20
CA TRP A 466 -20.85 -6.58 18.23
C TRP A 466 -19.99 -7.14 19.36
N GLY A 467 -18.77 -6.64 19.50
CA GLY A 467 -17.89 -6.85 20.65
C GLY A 467 -18.02 -5.68 21.63
N MET A 468 -18.54 -5.96 22.83
CA MET A 468 -18.62 -5.01 23.94
C MET A 468 -17.58 -5.38 25.00
N VAL A 469 -16.77 -4.42 25.39
CA VAL A 469 -15.72 -4.63 26.41
C VAL A 469 -15.95 -3.67 27.57
N MET A 470 -16.03 -4.23 28.78
CA MET A 470 -16.34 -3.49 30.01
C MET A 470 -15.37 -3.89 31.10
N GLY A 471 -14.86 -2.93 31.87
CA GLY A 471 -13.91 -3.19 32.94
C GLY A 471 -13.58 -1.92 33.72
N PRO A 472 -12.39 -1.85 34.33
CA PRO A 472 -11.92 -0.67 35.06
C PRO A 472 -11.81 0.61 34.19
N GLY A 473 -11.54 0.46 32.90
CA GLY A 473 -11.52 1.57 31.93
C GLY A 473 -12.89 1.89 31.31
N PHE A 474 -12.90 2.85 30.39
CA PHE A 474 -14.11 3.18 29.62
C PHE A 474 -14.62 1.97 28.80
N PRO A 475 -15.94 1.75 28.75
CA PRO A 475 -16.50 0.68 27.94
C PRO A 475 -16.39 0.99 26.45
N TYR A 476 -16.14 -0.05 25.66
CA TYR A 476 -16.08 0.05 24.20
C TYR A 476 -17.11 -0.86 23.54
N LEU A 477 -17.57 -0.42 22.36
CA LEU A 477 -18.42 -1.20 21.48
C LEU A 477 -17.86 -1.09 20.06
N LYS A 478 -17.43 -2.21 19.50
CA LYS A 478 -16.86 -2.30 18.15
C LYS A 478 -17.49 -3.47 17.40
N LYS A 479 -17.49 -3.38 16.07
CA LYS A 479 -17.89 -4.48 15.19
C LYS A 479 -16.67 -5.21 14.67
N THR A 480 -16.83 -6.51 14.40
CA THR A 480 -15.81 -7.26 13.67
C THR A 480 -15.76 -6.87 12.20
N ASN A 481 -14.55 -6.89 11.63
CA ASN A 481 -14.30 -6.74 10.19
C ASN A 481 -14.55 -8.08 9.44
N ILE A 482 -14.16 -8.13 8.15
CA ILE A 482 -14.30 -9.31 7.30
C ILE A 482 -13.55 -10.56 7.81
N GLY A 483 -12.41 -10.36 8.49
CA GLY A 483 -11.64 -11.42 9.15
C GLY A 483 -12.15 -11.82 10.52
N GLY A 484 -13.31 -11.31 10.94
CA GLY A 484 -13.87 -11.54 12.27
C GLY A 484 -13.16 -10.77 13.37
N TRP A 485 -12.33 -9.80 13.04
CA TRP A 485 -11.51 -9.07 14.00
C TRP A 485 -12.14 -7.78 14.48
N PHE A 486 -12.03 -7.47 15.77
CA PHE A 486 -12.18 -6.12 16.29
C PHE A 486 -10.99 -5.77 17.19
N ASN A 487 -10.64 -4.48 17.24
CA ASN A 487 -9.54 -3.97 18.04
C ASN A 487 -10.00 -2.77 18.89
N ILE A 488 -9.42 -2.66 20.08
CA ILE A 488 -9.57 -1.54 20.99
C ILE A 488 -8.18 -1.00 21.32
N ALA A 489 -7.96 0.25 20.94
CA ALA A 489 -6.74 0.98 21.23
C ALA A 489 -6.52 1.18 22.75
N GLU A 490 -5.26 1.27 23.16
CA GLU A 490 -4.80 1.40 24.55
C GLU A 490 -4.98 2.81 25.14
N ARG A 491 -6.14 3.44 24.90
CA ARG A 491 -6.44 4.83 25.31
C ARG A 491 -6.65 4.96 26.82
N SER A 492 -5.58 4.87 27.60
CA SER A 492 -5.57 4.90 29.07
C SER A 492 -6.42 3.80 29.71
N GLN A 493 -6.45 2.60 29.11
CA GLN A 493 -7.04 1.44 29.76
C GLN A 493 -6.26 1.10 31.03
N LEU A 494 -6.98 0.73 32.09
CA LEU A 494 -6.38 0.45 33.39
C LEU A 494 -6.18 -1.06 33.56
N LYS A 495 -5.11 -1.46 34.25
CA LYS A 495 -4.89 -2.86 34.67
C LYS A 495 -6.12 -3.43 35.36
N GLY A 496 -6.44 -4.68 35.05
CA GLY A 496 -7.48 -5.43 35.74
C GLY A 496 -8.30 -6.32 34.82
N LYS A 497 -9.44 -6.77 35.37
CA LYS A 497 -10.34 -7.72 34.73
C LYS A 497 -11.33 -7.02 33.82
N TYR A 498 -11.33 -7.38 32.55
CA TYR A 498 -12.32 -6.95 31.58
C TYR A 498 -13.24 -8.10 31.21
N LEU A 499 -14.51 -7.75 31.00
CA LEU A 499 -15.55 -8.60 30.47
C LEU A 499 -15.73 -8.27 28.99
N VAL A 500 -15.52 -9.25 28.12
CA VAL A 500 -15.76 -9.18 26.68
C VAL A 500 -17.04 -9.96 26.38
N ILE A 501 -18.02 -9.29 25.78
CA ILE A 501 -19.30 -9.88 25.35
C ILE A 501 -19.39 -9.72 23.85
N VAL A 502 -19.58 -10.82 23.13
CA VAL A 502 -19.81 -10.80 21.68
C VAL A 502 -21.23 -11.23 21.35
N TYR A 503 -21.88 -10.48 20.47
CA TYR A 503 -23.28 -10.68 20.11
C TYR A 503 -23.53 -10.46 18.61
N LYS A 504 -24.21 -11.43 17.99
CA LYS A 504 -24.76 -11.34 16.64
C LYS A 504 -26.06 -12.14 16.58
N PRO A 505 -27.15 -11.59 16.00
CA PRO A 505 -28.37 -12.36 15.76
C PRO A 505 -28.07 -13.67 15.02
N GLY A 506 -28.68 -14.78 15.46
CA GLY A 506 -28.40 -16.13 14.91
C GLY A 506 -27.31 -16.91 15.65
N TYR A 507 -26.52 -16.25 16.50
CA TYR A 507 -25.52 -16.88 17.36
C TYR A 507 -25.89 -16.76 18.85
N GLN A 508 -25.44 -17.73 19.64
CA GLN A 508 -25.43 -17.64 21.10
C GLN A 508 -24.48 -16.52 21.54
N ILE A 509 -24.83 -15.80 22.61
CA ILE A 509 -23.93 -14.81 23.19
C ILE A 509 -22.72 -15.55 23.76
N ALA A 510 -21.52 -15.13 23.36
CA ALA A 510 -20.29 -15.60 23.97
C ALA A 510 -19.71 -14.53 24.89
N ILE A 511 -19.15 -14.98 26.00
CA ILE A 511 -18.61 -14.14 27.07
C ILE A 511 -17.23 -14.64 27.41
N LYS A 512 -16.26 -13.73 27.51
CA LYS A 512 -14.88 -14.03 27.91
C LYS A 512 -14.39 -13.01 28.92
N PHE A 513 -13.69 -13.48 29.95
CA PHE A 513 -12.95 -12.60 30.86
C PHE A 513 -11.51 -12.54 30.41
N VAL A 514 -10.92 -11.36 30.46
CA VAL A 514 -9.50 -11.14 30.15
C VAL A 514 -8.87 -10.32 31.28
N ASP A 515 -7.62 -10.64 31.60
CA ASP A 515 -6.81 -9.94 32.61
C ASP A 515 -5.78 -9.10 31.86
N TYR A 516 -5.91 -7.77 31.92
CA TYR A 516 -4.99 -6.85 31.27
C TYR A 516 -3.94 -6.34 32.26
N THR A 517 -2.67 -6.45 31.86
CA THR A 517 -1.49 -6.19 32.69
C THR A 517 -0.56 -5.11 32.11
N ASP A 518 -1.07 -4.24 31.23
CA ASP A 518 -0.31 -3.34 30.33
C ASP A 518 0.39 -4.03 29.15
N GLU A 519 0.03 -5.27 28.85
CA GLU A 519 0.47 -5.94 27.62
C GLU A 519 -0.72 -6.11 26.68
N PRO A 520 -0.57 -5.80 25.36
CA PRO A 520 -1.63 -5.98 24.39
C PRO A 520 -2.19 -7.41 24.40
N LEU A 521 -3.50 -7.54 24.54
CA LEU A 521 -4.18 -8.83 24.59
C LEU A 521 -4.62 -9.25 23.19
N GLN A 522 -4.32 -10.49 22.80
CA GLN A 522 -4.92 -11.14 21.64
C GLN A 522 -5.81 -12.30 22.06
N VAL A 523 -7.07 -12.30 21.63
CA VAL A 523 -8.05 -13.33 22.02
C VAL A 523 -8.89 -13.87 20.88
N THR A 524 -8.99 -15.20 20.80
CA THR A 524 -10.01 -15.85 19.99
C THR A 524 -11.27 -16.08 20.82
N ILE A 525 -12.44 -15.76 20.24
CA ILE A 525 -13.75 -15.96 20.86
C ILE A 525 -14.60 -16.79 19.90
N GLU A 526 -15.03 -17.96 20.36
CA GLU A 526 -15.90 -18.84 19.60
C GLU A 526 -17.38 -18.49 19.84
N MET A 527 -18.16 -18.45 18.76
CA MET A 527 -19.62 -18.34 18.81
C MET A 527 -20.28 -19.57 18.21
N SER A 528 -21.26 -20.13 18.91
CA SER A 528 -22.09 -21.23 18.40
C SER A 528 -23.38 -20.67 17.79
N LYS A 529 -23.82 -21.21 16.65
CA LYS A 529 -25.17 -20.91 16.13
C LYS A 529 -26.25 -21.45 17.07
N TRP A 530 -27.43 -20.84 17.02
CA TRP A 530 -28.59 -21.35 17.78
C TRP A 530 -29.13 -22.68 17.21
N TRP A 531 -28.87 -22.95 15.93
CA TRP A 531 -29.37 -24.11 15.17
C TRP A 531 -28.29 -24.68 14.28
#